data_AF-A0A3D2KHG7-F1
#
_entry.id   AF-A0A3D2KHG7-F1
#
_cell.length_a   1.000
_cell.length_b   1.000
_cell.length_c   1.000
_cell.angle_alpha   90.00
_cell.angle_beta   90.00
_cell.angle_gamma   90.00
#
_symmetry.space_group_name_H-M   'P 1'
#
loop_
_entity.id
_entity.type
_entity.pdbx_description
1 polymer ?
#
loop_
_entity_poly.entity_id
_entity_poly.type
_entity_poly.pdbx_seq_one_letter_code
_entity_poly.pdbx_strand_id
1 'polypeptide(L)' 'MNWFRLELPARPENVALVRVAVGSLASHLDFTLGEIEEIRVAVSEAFSNVVLHA' A
#
# COMPACT_ATOMS: atom_id res chain seq x y z
N MET A 1 0.00 3.02 -20.26
CA MET A 1 -0.63 3.32 -18.95
C MET A 1 -0.62 2.03 -18.16
N ASN A 2 0.18 1.94 -17.11
CA ASN A 2 0.29 0.73 -16.30
C ASN A 2 -0.68 0.85 -15.11
N TRP A 3 -1.44 -0.20 -14.85
CA TRP A 3 -2.36 -0.29 -13.71
C TRP A 3 -2.18 -1.64 -13.03
N PHE A 4 -2.42 -1.68 -11.73
CA PHE A 4 -2.45 -2.91 -10.95
C PHE A 4 -3.71 -2.92 -10.08
N ARG A 5 -4.17 -4.12 -9.71
CA ARG A 5 -5.30 -4.32 -8.79
C ARG A 5 -4.92 -5.38 -7.77
N LEU A 6 -5.13 -5.07 -6.50
CA LEU A 6 -4.91 -5.97 -5.37
C LEU A 6 -6.23 -6.06 -4.59
N GLU A 7 -6.73 -7.26 -4.37
CA GLU A 7 -7.94 -7.52 -3.60
C GLU A 7 -7.61 -8.39 -2.39
N LEU A 8 -8.00 -7.91 -1.21
CA LEU A 8 -7.71 -8.55 0.06
C LEU A 8 -8.91 -8.39 1.00
N PRO A 9 -9.18 -9.36 1.88
CA PRO A 9 -10.13 -9.17 2.97
C PRO A 9 -9.74 -7.99 3.87
N ALA A 10 -10.72 -7.24 4.38
CA ALA A 10 -10.51 -6.16 5.34
C ALA A 10 -10.10 -6.72 6.72
N ARG A 11 -8.85 -7.15 6.84
CA ARG A 11 -8.27 -7.73 8.05
C ARG A 11 -6.97 -7.02 8.45
N PRO A 12 -6.70 -6.81 9.74
CA PRO A 12 -5.51 -6.11 10.21
C PRO A 12 -4.19 -6.70 9.69
N GLU A 13 -4.10 -8.03 9.59
CA GLU A 13 -2.90 -8.71 9.09
C GLU A 13 -2.55 -8.35 7.63
N ASN A 14 -3.52 -7.88 6.84
CA ASN A 14 -3.32 -7.50 5.44
C ASN A 14 -2.71 -6.10 5.27
N VAL A 15 -2.69 -5.25 6.31
CA VAL A 15 -2.08 -3.89 6.24
C VAL A 15 -0.60 -3.98 5.86
N ALA A 16 0.13 -4.94 6.45
CA ALA A 16 1.54 -5.15 6.15
C ALA A 16 1.76 -5.63 4.70
N LEU A 17 0.89 -6.52 4.21
CA LEU A 17 0.95 -7.03 2.84
C LEU A 17 0.74 -5.93 1.81
N VAL A 18 -0.26 -5.06 2.01
CA VAL A 18 -0.54 -3.91 1.13
C VAL A 18 0.65 -2.97 1.07
N ARG A 19 1.26 -2.66 2.22
CA ARG A 19 2.44 -1.79 2.32
C ARG A 19 3.62 -2.35 1.52
N VAL A 20 3.91 -3.65 1.66
CA VAL A 20 5.00 -4.31 0.93
C VAL A 20 4.72 -4.35 -0.57
N ALA A 21 3.51 -4.73 -0.97
CA ALA A 21 3.12 -4.83 -2.38
C ALA A 21 3.24 -3.48 -3.10
N VAL A 22 2.63 -2.42 -2.55
CA VAL A 22 2.66 -1.09 -3.16
C VAL A 22 4.07 -0.49 -3.11
N GLY A 23 4.80 -0.66 -2.01
CA GLY A 23 6.17 -0.20 -1.91
C GLY A 23 7.12 -0.90 -2.90
N SER A 24 6.89 -2.18 -3.17
CA SER A 24 7.65 -2.93 -4.18
C SER A 24 7.32 -2.49 -5.60
N LEU A 25 6.05 -2.14 -5.89
CA LEU A 25 5.68 -1.59 -7.19
C LEU A 25 6.28 -0.20 -7.39
N ALA A 26 6.21 0.66 -6.36
CA ALA A 26 6.77 2.01 -6.39
C ALA A 26 8.29 2.02 -6.61
N SER A 27 9.02 1.02 -6.09
CA SER A 27 10.48 0.93 -6.26
C SER A 27 10.93 0.63 -7.70
N HIS A 28 10.01 0.26 -8.61
CA HIS A 28 10.30 0.08 -10.03
C HIS A 28 10.03 1.36 -10.85
N LEU A 29 9.68 2.45 -10.17
CA LEU A 29 9.43 3.77 -10.75
C LEU A 29 10.51 4.75 -10.26
N ASP A 30 10.55 5.95 -10.85
CA ASP A 30 11.53 7.00 -10.53
C ASP A 30 11.22 7.75 -9.21
N PHE A 31 10.85 7.02 -8.15
CA PHE A 31 10.68 7.57 -6.81
C PHE A 31 11.96 7.43 -5.98
N THR A 32 12.23 8.44 -5.16
CA THR A 32 13.23 8.37 -4.11
C THR A 32 12.78 7.43 -2.99
N LEU A 33 13.73 6.98 -2.16
CA LEU A 33 13.41 6.14 -1.01
C LEU A 33 12.43 6.84 -0.04
N GLY A 34 12.55 8.15 0.14
CA GLY A 34 11.65 8.93 0.99
C GLY A 34 10.22 8.93 0.46
N GLU A 35 10.03 9.17 -0.83
CA GLU A 35 8.71 9.13 -1.47
C GLU A 35 8.07 7.74 -1.40
N ILE A 36 8.87 6.66 -1.53
CA ILE A 36 8.37 5.29 -1.37
C ILE A 36 7.88 5.05 0.07
N GLU A 37 8.57 5.57 1.08
CA GLU A 37 8.10 5.49 2.47
C GLU A 37 6.81 6.29 2.70
N GLU A 38 6.67 7.47 2.12
CA GLU A 38 5.43 8.24 2.18
C GLU A 38 4.25 7.48 1.55
N ILE A 39 4.46 6.87 0.37
CA ILE A 39 3.46 6.01 -0.28
C ILE A 39 3.08 4.82 0.62
N ARG A 40 4.06 4.18 1.28
CA ARG A 40 3.83 3.08 2.23
C ARG A 40 3.00 3.51 3.43
N VAL A 41 3.25 4.70 3.97
CA VAL A 41 2.46 5.26 5.07
C VAL A 41 1.03 5.54 4.60
N ALA A 42 0.87 6.28 3.51
CA ALA A 42 -0.44 6.65 2.97
C ALA A 42 -1.33 5.43 2.66
N VAL A 43 -0.79 4.40 2.00
CA VAL A 43 -1.56 3.19 1.69
C VAL A 43 -1.94 2.40 2.94
N SER A 44 -1.09 2.44 3.96
CA SER A 44 -1.36 1.75 5.23
C SER A 44 -2.46 2.44 6.01
N GLU A 45 -2.47 3.78 6.05
CA GLU A 45 -3.55 4.55 6.66
C GLU A 45 -4.87 4.33 5.92
N ALA A 46 -4.85 4.36 4.58
CA ALA A 46 -6.03 4.11 3.76
C ALA A 46 -6.62 2.71 4.01
N PHE A 47 -5.80 1.66 3.97
CA PHE A 47 -6.28 0.30 4.22
C PHE A 47 -6.68 0.09 5.69
N SER A 48 -5.98 0.70 6.64
CA SER A 48 -6.35 0.62 8.07
C SER A 48 -7.72 1.25 8.33
N ASN A 49 -8.03 2.39 7.68
CA ASN A 49 -9.36 3.00 7.74
C ASN A 49 -10.44 2.06 7.18
N VAL A 50 -10.17 1.36 6.08
CA VAL A 50 -11.09 0.34 5.56
C VAL A 50 -11.30 -0.79 6.57
N VAL A 51 -10.23 -1.30 7.17
CA VAL A 51 -10.31 -2.37 8.19
C VAL A 51 -11.12 -1.92 9.42
N LEU A 52 -10.96 -0.68 9.87
CA LEU A 52 -11.65 -0.14 11.06
C LEU A 52 -13.13 0.15 10.84
N HIS A 53 -13.57 0.35 9.59
CA HIS A 53 -14.92 0.79 9.25
C HIS A 53 -15.70 -0.18 8.34
N ALA A 54 -15.22 -1.42 8.19
CA ALA A 54 -15.87 -2.47 7.41
C ALA A 54 -17.06 -3.12 8.12
#